data_AF-A0A972MNI4-F1
#
_entry.id   AF-A0A972MNI4-F1
#
_cell.length_a   1.000
_cell.length_b   1.000
_cell.length_c   1.000
_cell.angle_alpha   90.00
_cell.angle_beta   90.00
_cell.angle_gamma   90.00
#
_symmetry.space_group_name_H-M   'P 1'
#
loop_
_entity.id
_entity.type
_entity.pdbx_description
1 polymer ?
#
loop_
_entity_poly.entity_id
_entity_poly.type
_entity_poly.pdbx_seq_one_letter_code
_entity_poly.pdbx_strand_id
1 'polypeptide(L)' 'MREIVIATRASALALWQAEFIKGEIEKRYPDIEVSLN' A
#
# COMPACT_ATOMS: atom_id res chain seq x y z
N MET A 1 6.94 -10.87 10.67
CA MET A 1 6.13 -10.19 9.65
C MET A 1 6.30 -8.71 9.89
N ARG A 2 6.66 -7.93 8.85
CA ARG A 2 6.80 -6.48 8.97
C ARG A 2 5.59 -5.84 8.31
N GLU A 3 4.91 -4.94 9.02
CA GLU A 3 3.74 -4.25 8.53
C GLU A 3 4.09 -2.81 8.16
N ILE A 4 3.59 -2.35 7.01
CA ILE A 4 3.69 -0.97 6.56
C ILE A 4 2.28 -0.41 6.39
N VAL A 5 2.09 0.82 6.85
CA VAL A 5 0.84 1.56 6.68
C VAL A 5 1.08 2.74 5.74
N ILE A 6 0.33 2.81 4.65
CA ILE A 6 0.35 3.96 3.73
C ILE A 6 -0.82 4.88 4.11
N ALA A 7 -0.50 6.07 4.60
CA ALA A 7 -1.50 7.12 4.78
C ALA A 7 -1.90 7.70 3.42
N THR A 8 -3.19 7.77 3.12
CA THR A 8 -3.68 8.31 1.85
C THR A 8 -4.88 9.24 2.00
N ARG A 9 -5.18 10.00 0.96
CA ARG A 9 -6.39 10.81 0.90
C ARG A 9 -7.55 9.97 0.37
N ALA A 10 -8.78 10.31 0.78
CA ALA A 10 -9.98 9.61 0.34
C ALA A 10 -10.40 9.87 -1.12
N SER A 11 -9.64 10.64 -1.90
CA SER A 11 -9.97 10.84 -3.32
C SER A 11 -9.70 9.56 -4.11
N ALA A 12 -10.53 9.28 -5.13
CA ALA A 12 -10.41 8.07 -5.93
C ALA A 12 -9.02 7.89 -6.56
N LEU A 13 -8.41 9.00 -7.01
CA LEU A 13 -7.05 8.97 -7.55
C LEU A 13 -6.01 8.63 -6.48
N ALA A 14 -6.13 9.17 -5.27
CA ALA A 14 -5.18 8.91 -4.19
C ALA A 14 -5.28 7.46 -3.69
N LEU A 15 -6.49 6.91 -3.63
CA LEU A 15 -6.70 5.48 -3.32
C LEU A 15 -6.09 4.60 -4.40
N TRP A 16 -6.31 4.89 -5.69
CA TRP A 16 -5.71 4.13 -6.78
C TRP A 16 -4.17 4.16 -6.73
N GLN A 17 -3.59 5.34 -6.47
CA GLN A 17 -2.14 5.49 -6.31
C GLN A 17 -1.61 4.66 -5.13
N ALA A 18 -2.32 4.67 -4.00
CA ALA A 18 -1.91 3.93 -2.80
C ALA A 18 -2.00 2.42 -3.02
N GLU A 19 -3.06 1.92 -3.65
CA GLU A 19 -3.23 0.50 -4.00
C GLU A 19 -2.17 0.03 -5.00
N PHE A 20 -1.82 0.87 -6.00
CA PHE A 20 -0.76 0.56 -6.95
C PHE A 20 0.59 0.36 -6.23
N ILE A 21 0.96 1.29 -5.34
CA ILE A 21 2.23 1.19 -4.60
C ILE A 21 2.22 0.01 -3.63
N LYS A 22 1.09 -0.24 -2.95
CA LYS A 22 0.91 -1.43 -2.11
C LYS A 22 1.24 -2.71 -2.88
N GLY A 23 0.65 -2.91 -4.06
CA GLY A 23 0.88 -4.11 -4.86
C GLY A 23 2.33 -4.28 -5.31
N GLU A 24 3.01 -3.18 -5.65
CA GLU A 24 4.43 -3.22 -6.02
C GLU A 24 5.33 -3.57 -4.83
N ILE A 25 5.00 -3.11 -3.61
CA ILE A 25 5.74 -3.46 -2.39
C ILE A 25 5.55 -4.94 -2.07
N GLU A 26 4.32 -5.44 -2.02
CA GLU A 26 4.02 -6.85 -1.68
C GLU A 26 4.63 -7.81 -2.71
N LYS A 27 4.65 -7.42 -3.99
CA LYS A 27 5.30 -8.21 -5.06
C LYS A 27 6.82 -8.28 -4.89
N ARG A 28 7.46 -7.18 -4.47
CA ARG A 28 8.92 -7.10 -4.33
C ARG A 28 9.42 -7.65 -3.01
N TYR A 29 8.61 -7.57 -1.96
CA TYR A 29 8.92 -7.99 -0.60
C TYR A 29 7.79 -8.89 -0.07
N PRO A 30 7.80 -10.19 -0.40
CA PRO A 30 6.73 -11.12 -0.03
C PRO A 30 6.55 -11.33 1.49
N ASP A 31 7.52 -10.88 2.31
CA ASP A 31 7.50 -10.95 3.77
C ASP A 31 6.88 -9.71 4.44
N ILE A 32 6.46 -8.73 3.64
CA ILE A 32 5.87 -7.46 4.09
C ILE A 32 4.38 -7.45 3.77
N GLU A 33 3.58 -7.07 4.75
CA GLU A 33 2.15 -6.81 4.61
C GLU A 33 1.90 -5.31 4.58
N VAL A 34 1.07 -4.84 3.64
CA VAL A 34 0.80 -3.41 3.45
C VAL A 34 -0.69 -3.11 3.61
N SER A 35 -1.00 -2.11 4.45
CA SER A 35 -2.35 -1.60 4.66
C SER A 35 -2.45 -0.11 4.34
N LEU A 36 -3.68 0.36 4.09
CA LEU A 36 -3.98 1.77 3.82
C LEU A 36 -4.70 2.37 5.03
N ASN A 37 -4.36 3.61 5.39
CA ASN A 37 -5.00 4.41 6.45
C ASN A 37 -5.54 5.72 5.89
#